data_AF-A0A6I6HMD5-F1
#
_entry.id   AF-A0A6I6HMD5-F1
#
_cell.length_a   1.000
_cell.length_b   1.000
_cell.length_c   1.000
_cell.angle_alpha   90.00
_cell.angle_beta   90.00
_cell.angle_gamma   90.00
#
_symmetry.space_group_name_H-M   'P 1'
#
loop_
_entity.id
_entity.type
_entity.pdbx_description
1 polymer ?
#
loop_
_entity_poly.entity_id
_entity_poly.type
_entity_poly.pdbx_seq_one_letter_code
_entity_poly.pdbx_strand_id
1 'polypeptide(L)'
;MVTQVIHNATITLQLPFGMSASAEVAALRTAGIPVDGLGNATSGYLFVRTTGRGDNRTNTFRWFATSIGRDPIDVTSLPGSPSLACR
;
A
#
# COMPACT_ATOMS: atom_id res chain seq x y z
N MET A 1 18.77 -16.19 3.52
CA MET A 1 18.75 -14.90 2.79
C MET A 1 17.32 -14.39 2.89
N VAL A 2 17.09 -13.29 3.61
CA VAL A 2 15.74 -12.75 3.80
C VAL A 2 15.38 -11.99 2.53
N THR A 3 14.53 -12.57 1.70
CA THR A 3 13.88 -11.87 0.58
C THR A 3 12.94 -10.84 1.20
N GLN A 4 13.41 -9.61 1.35
CA GLN A 4 12.53 -8.50 1.69
C GLN A 4 11.66 -8.24 0.47
N VAL A 5 10.42 -8.75 0.52
CA VAL A 5 9.38 -8.38 -0.44
C VAL A 5 9.08 -6.91 -0.19
N ILE A 6 9.77 -6.03 -0.91
CA ILE A 6 9.43 -4.61 -0.92
C ILE A 6 8.16 -4.52 -1.77
N HIS A 7 7.00 -4.56 -1.11
CA HIS A 7 5.78 -4.08 -1.74
C HIS A 7 6.04 -2.61 -2.07
N ASN A 8 6.31 -2.31 -3.34
CA ASN A 8 6.53 -0.94 -3.76
C ASN A 8 5.16 -0.23 -3.74
N ALA A 9 5.07 0.92 -3.06
CA ALA A 9 3.85 1.71 -3.07
C ALA A 9 3.59 2.18 -4.50
N THR A 10 2.37 1.97 -5.00
CA THR A 10 1.96 2.44 -6.32
C THR A 10 2.04 3.96 -6.37
N ILE A 11 1.65 4.63 -5.29
CA ILE A 11 1.72 6.09 -5.16
C ILE A 11 2.24 6.42 -3.78
N THR A 12 3.25 7.29 -3.72
CA THR A 12 3.72 7.89 -2.47
C THR A 12 3.50 9.40 -2.54
N LEU A 13 2.73 9.93 -1.59
CA LEU A 13 2.41 11.35 -1.49
C LEU A 13 2.82 11.87 -0.12
N GLN A 14 3.55 12.99 -0.08
CA GLN A 14 3.95 13.64 1.17
C GLN A 14 3.20 14.95 1.32
N LEU A 15 2.46 15.10 2.42
CA LEU A 15 1.65 16.28 2.71
C LEU A 15 2.07 16.92 4.04
N PRO A 16 2.15 18.26 4.12
CA PRO A 16 2.22 18.98 5.38
C PRO A 16 1.19 18.50 6.40
N PHE A 17 1.62 18.32 7.65
CA PHE A 17 0.69 18.02 8.74
C PHE A 17 -0.13 19.27 9.11
N GLY A 18 -1.40 19.08 9.46
CA GLY A 18 -2.28 20.17 9.86
C GLY A 18 -3.11 20.79 8.73
N MET A 19 -3.14 20.18 7.55
CA MET A 19 -4.16 20.52 6.55
C MET A 19 -5.55 20.11 7.02
N SER A 20 -6.57 20.85 6.58
CA SER A 20 -7.97 20.46 6.74
C SER A 20 -8.22 19.09 6.08
N ALA A 21 -9.05 18.25 6.71
CA ALA A 21 -9.37 16.91 6.18
C ALA A 21 -9.86 16.94 4.72
N SER A 22 -10.64 17.96 4.34
CA SER A 22 -11.09 18.16 2.96
C SER A 22 -9.96 18.45 1.97
N ALA A 23 -8.95 19.21 2.38
CA ALA A 23 -7.77 19.51 1.56
C ALA A 23 -6.87 18.28 1.41
N GLU A 24 -6.74 17.47 2.47
CA GLU A 24 -6.03 16.19 2.42
C GLU A 24 -6.69 15.22 1.44
N VAL A 25 -8.02 15.04 1.53
CA VAL A 25 -8.80 14.20 0.61
C VAL A 25 -8.67 14.68 -0.84
N ALA A 26 -8.75 16.00 -1.06
CA ALA A 26 -8.58 16.58 -2.39
C ALA A 26 -7.17 16.32 -2.96
N ALA A 27 -6.13 16.44 -2.14
CA ALA A 27 -4.75 16.16 -2.54
C ALA A 27 -4.53 14.68 -2.86
N LEU A 28 -5.09 13.77 -2.07
CA LEU A 28 -5.04 12.32 -2.33
C LEU A 28 -5.72 11.97 -3.65
N ARG A 29 -6.91 12.52 -3.92
CA ARG A 29 -7.63 12.31 -5.19
C ARG A 29 -6.89 12.92 -6.38
N THR A 30 -6.31 14.10 -6.21
CA THR A 30 -5.49 14.75 -7.26
C THR A 30 -4.25 13.91 -7.57
N ALA A 31 -3.69 13.24 -6.56
CA ALA A 31 -2.59 12.29 -6.74
C ALA A 31 -3.03 10.96 -7.37
N GLY A 32 -4.32 10.73 -7.63
CA GLY A 32 -4.84 9.50 -8.20
C GLY A 32 -5.10 8.38 -7.19
N ILE A 33 -5.10 8.70 -5.88
CA ILE A 33 -5.42 7.74 -4.82
C ILE A 33 -6.95 7.70 -4.64
N PRO A 34 -7.59 6.53 -4.79
CA PRO A 34 -9.03 6.38 -4.64
C PRO A 34 -9.40 6.45 -3.16
N VAL A 35 -9.82 7.64 -2.69
CA VAL A 35 -10.30 7.86 -1.31
C VAL A 35 -11.74 8.38 -1.24
N ASP A 36 -12.47 7.96 -0.21
CA ASP A 36 -13.82 8.42 0.09
C ASP A 36 -13.84 9.83 0.74
N GLY A 37 -15.04 10.36 1.03
CA GLY A 37 -15.19 11.71 1.61
C GLY A 37 -14.60 11.88 3.01
N LEU A 38 -14.31 10.79 3.69
CA LEU A 38 -13.67 10.72 5.01
C LEU A 38 -12.16 10.43 4.91
N GLY A 39 -11.62 10.22 3.71
CA GLY A 39 -10.20 9.96 3.48
C GLY A 39 -9.75 8.50 3.61
N ASN A 40 -10.68 7.54 3.71
CA ASN A 40 -10.31 6.13 3.64
C ASN A 40 -10.17 5.70 2.18
N ALA A 41 -9.27 4.77 1.92
CA ALA A 41 -9.13 4.21 0.58
C ALA A 41 -10.35 3.36 0.22
N THR A 42 -10.98 3.69 -0.91
CA THR A 42 -12.11 2.92 -1.45
C THR A 42 -11.64 1.63 -2.13
N SER A 43 -10.37 1.58 -2.56
CA SER A 43 -9.75 0.40 -3.15
C SER A 43 -8.25 0.34 -2.83
N GLY A 44 -7.72 -0.87 -2.69
CA GLY A 44 -6.34 -1.12 -2.32
C GLY A 44 -6.07 -0.89 -0.82
N TYR A 45 -4.82 -0.58 -0.49
CA TYR A 45 -4.38 -0.29 0.88
C TYR A 45 -3.72 1.09 0.95
N LEU A 46 -4.09 1.91 1.93
CA LEU A 46 -3.49 3.21 2.18
C LEU A 46 -2.81 3.20 3.56
N PHE A 47 -1.50 3.36 3.53
CA PHE A 47 -0.66 3.48 4.72
C PHE A 47 -0.29 4.93 4.95
N VAL A 48 -0.44 5.40 6.18
CA VAL A 48 -0.09 6.77 6.57
C VAL A 48 1.00 6.72 7.62
N ARG A 49 2.10 7.43 7.36
CA ARG A 49 3.16 7.63 8.35
C ARG A 49 3.35 9.10 8.60
N THR A 50 3.02 9.54 9.81
CA THR A 50 3.39 10.87 10.28
C THR A 50 4.85 10.84 10.75
N THR A 51 5.66 11.72 10.18
CA THR A 51 7.07 11.91 10.54
C THR A 51 7.30 13.34 11.00
N GLY A 52 8.18 13.57 11.97
CA GLY A 52 8.52 14.90 12.48
C GLY A 52 8.04 15.15 13.91
N ARG A 53 8.42 16.31 14.47
CA ARG A 53 8.12 16.74 15.84
C ARG A 53 7.61 18.20 15.82
N GLY A 54 6.64 18.52 16.67
CA GLY A 54 6.04 19.86 16.73
C GLY A 54 5.35 20.26 15.42
N ASP A 55 5.59 21.48 14.98
CA ASP A 55 4.96 22.10 13.79
C ASP A 55 5.55 21.63 12.45
N ASN A 56 6.70 20.94 12.46
CA ASN A 56 7.33 20.40 11.25
C ASN A 56 6.97 18.91 11.06
N ARG A 57 5.70 18.56 11.28
CA ARG A 57 5.19 17.21 11.00
C ARG A 57 4.81 17.11 9.53
N THR A 58 4.99 15.93 8.97
CA THR A 58 4.62 15.64 7.59
C THR A 58 3.98 14.26 7.54
N ASN A 59 2.87 14.15 6.82
CA ASN A 59 2.18 12.89 6.58
C ASN A 59 2.66 12.31 5.25
N THR A 60 3.27 11.13 5.31
CA THR A 60 3.61 10.34 4.13
C THR A 60 2.52 9.31 3.91
N PHE A 61 1.74 9.48 2.85
CA PHE A 61 0.74 8.56 2.36
C PHE A 61 1.36 7.60 1.35
N ARG A 62 1.16 6.31 1.55
CA ARG A 62 1.61 5.25 0.64
C ARG A 62 0.42 4.40 0.25
N TRP A 63 0.02 4.51 -1.01
CA TRP A 63 -1.08 3.74 -1.56
C TRP A 63 -0.59 2.56 -2.38
N PHE A 64 -1.28 1.44 -2.25
CA PHE A 64 -0.99 0.18 -2.92
C PHE A 64 -2.26 -0.25 -3.66
N ALA A 65 -2.20 -0.33 -4.98
CA ALA A 65 -3.33 -0.77 -5.81
C ALA A 65 -3.68 -2.25 -5.60
N THR A 66 -2.71 -3.06 -5.15
CA THR A 66 -2.93 -4.48 -4.86
C THR A 66 -3.54 -4.68 -3.48
N SER A 67 -4.53 -5.55 -3.37
CA SER A 67 -4.93 -6.13 -2.09
C SER A 67 -3.73 -6.87 -1.51
N ILE A 68 -3.37 -6.62 -0.26
CA ILE A 68 -2.43 -7.49 0.46
C ILE A 68 -3.15 -8.83 0.66
N GLY A 69 -2.83 -9.80 -0.19
CA GLY A 69 -3.38 -11.15 -0.15
C GLY A 69 -4.09 -11.54 -1.44
N ARG A 70 -3.46 -12.48 -2.17
CA ARG A 70 -3.88 -13.19 -3.40
C ARG A 70 -3.22 -12.72 -4.69
N ASP A 71 -1.93 -12.99 -4.85
CA ASP A 71 -1.64 -14.12 -5.70
C ASP A 71 -1.83 -15.38 -4.82
N PRO A 72 -2.71 -16.34 -5.15
CA PRO A 72 -2.38 -17.69 -4.72
C PRO A 72 -0.99 -17.93 -5.32
N ILE A 73 -0.01 -18.25 -4.48
CA ILE A 73 1.19 -18.91 -4.97
C ILE A 73 0.64 -20.09 -5.77
N ASP A 74 0.66 -19.98 -7.09
CA ASP A 74 0.31 -21.08 -7.97
C ASP A 74 1.43 -22.09 -7.81
N VAL A 75 1.28 -22.93 -6.78
CA VAL A 75 2.11 -24.11 -6.54
C VAL A 75 2.07 -25.08 -7.72
N THR A 76 1.20 -24.84 -8.71
CA THR A 76 1.11 -25.59 -9.97
C THR A 76 2.24 -25.25 -10.95
N SER A 77 2.91 -24.09 -10.85
CA SER A 77 3.96 -23.69 -11.81
C SER A 77 5.40 -24.01 -11.35
N LEU A 78 5.58 -24.83 -10.31
CA LEU A 78 6.90 -25.37 -9.98
C LEU A 78 7.23 -26.56 -10.90
N PRO A 79 8.27 -26.49 -11.74
CA PRO A 79 8.78 -27.66 -12.45
C PRO A 79 9.50 -28.57 -11.44
N GLY A 80 8.73 -29.40 -10.75
CA GLY A 80 9.27 -30.23 -9.69
C GLY A 80 8.20 -30.95 -8.89
N SER A 81 7.32 -31.71 -9.54
CA SER A 81 6.59 -32.78 -8.85
C SER A 81 7.53 -33.96 -8.63
N PRO A 82 7.94 -34.31 -7.39
CA PRO A 82 8.39 -35.66 -7.12
C PRO A 82 7.16 -36.56 -7.13
N SER A 83 7.07 -37.39 -8.17
CA SER A 83 6.13 -38.49 -8.25
C SER A 83 6.29 -39.38 -7.02
N LEU A 84 5.33 -39.31 -6.08
CA LEU A 84 5.21 -40.27 -4.99
C LEU A 84 4.59 -41.55 -5.55
N ALA A 85 5.41 -42.32 -6.25
CA ALA A 85 5.20 -43.76 -6.39
C ALA A 85 5.79 -44.43 -5.15
N CYS A 86 5.01 -44.49 -4.08
CA CYS A 86 5.31 -45.41 -2.98
C CYS A 86 4.94 -46.82 -3.44
N ARG A 87 5.95 -47.67 -3.34
CA ARG A 87 6.06 -49.09 -3.68
C ARG A 87 5.14 -49.99 -2.89
#